data_AF-A0A1C5LLU9-F1
#
_entry.id   AF-A0A1C5LLU9-F1
#
_cell.length_a   1.000
_cell.length_b   1.000
_cell.length_c   1.000
_cell.angle_alpha   90.00
_cell.angle_beta   90.00
_cell.angle_gamma   90.00
#
_symmetry.space_group_name_H-M   'P 1'
#
loop_
_entity.id
_entity.type
_entity.pdbx_description
1 polymer ?
#
loop_
_entity_poly.entity_id
_entity_poly.type
_entity_poly.pdbx_seq_one_letter_code
_entity_poly.pdbx_strand_id
1 'polypeptide(L)'
;MKKVLLTAAVLFTTCAVSAQTSVVKEAKSSKSDPVKAAQIIEPALSDPTTANDPETWKLAGDFQKAIYDDENMKLYLPGGQADTAKLYNSLAKMFEYYMKCDEVEQAKVASGELKKPKLRKKLAKTLVSVRPNLTNAGSDAYNAGNYSAALKFFGTYCDAATAPIFADMKEVKNDTLVPLIANYATLAANSLKDNAAVIKYAEMGKNHKEEGYRALMCLAEVYKSDEAKDSVKWLATIKEGVEKFPAQEYFVGNLMDNYIQKGQVKEALAEIDGIIANNPSAYFLYVKGVLQYENKDYEGAIATLQQIVDKNDGFVAEAYSKMGDCYFFPGQDIEEANSQLAMDDPKYAEGEAKIKELYAKALPYYEKAKELAPDNKALWGQYMLRIYWKLNRAEYESLEKELGY
;
A
#
# COMPACT_ATOMS: atom_id res chain seq x y z
N MET A 1 62.37 -26.38 42.16
CA MET A 1 61.95 -25.74 40.91
C MET A 1 60.43 -25.76 40.83
N LYS A 2 59.76 -24.68 41.25
CA LYS A 2 58.31 -24.49 41.12
C LYS A 2 58.05 -23.70 39.84
N LYS A 3 57.11 -24.20 39.03
CA LYS A 3 56.83 -23.78 37.66
C LYS A 3 56.21 -22.37 37.62
N VAL A 4 56.84 -21.50 36.84
CA VAL A 4 56.29 -20.23 36.36
C VAL A 4 55.51 -20.53 35.08
N LEU A 5 54.19 -20.60 35.16
CA LEU A 5 53.28 -20.70 34.02
C LEU A 5 52.07 -19.83 34.33
N LEU A 6 52.23 -18.51 34.24
CA LEU A 6 51.11 -17.57 34.42
C LEU A 6 51.24 -16.28 33.57
N THR A 7 52.04 -16.29 32.50
CA THR A 7 52.34 -15.04 31.76
C THR A 7 52.23 -15.16 30.24
N ALA A 8 51.43 -16.09 29.72
CA ALA A 8 51.23 -16.23 28.26
C ALA A 8 49.80 -15.93 27.77
N ALA A 9 48.85 -15.65 28.66
CA ALA A 9 47.44 -15.43 28.29
C ALA A 9 47.04 -13.94 28.18
N VAL A 10 47.94 -12.99 28.43
CA VAL A 10 47.64 -11.54 28.41
C VAL A 10 48.15 -10.84 27.13
N LEU A 11 48.96 -11.49 26.30
CA LEU A 11 49.61 -10.88 25.13
C LEU A 11 48.82 -11.01 23.81
N PHE A 12 47.82 -11.89 23.72
CA PHE A 12 47.01 -12.02 22.49
C PHE A 12 45.88 -10.98 22.40
N THR A 13 45.40 -10.45 23.51
CA THR A 13 44.41 -9.36 23.52
C THR A 13 45.01 -8.01 23.16
N THR A 14 46.29 -7.76 23.45
CA THR A 14 46.94 -6.47 23.14
C THR A 14 47.33 -6.31 21.67
N CYS A 15 47.55 -7.41 20.93
CA CYS A 15 47.91 -7.35 19.50
C CYS A 15 46.69 -7.12 18.58
N ALA A 16 45.49 -7.52 19.00
CA ALA A 16 44.26 -7.23 18.25
C ALA A 16 43.89 -5.73 18.32
N VAL A 17 44.07 -5.11 19.49
CA VAL A 17 43.75 -3.69 19.75
C VAL A 17 44.60 -2.71 18.90
N SER A 18 45.82 -3.10 18.54
CA SER A 18 46.72 -2.26 17.72
C SER A 18 46.49 -2.40 16.21
N ALA A 19 45.93 -3.52 15.74
CA ALA A 19 45.77 -3.77 14.31
C ALA A 19 44.71 -2.86 13.69
N GLN A 20 43.50 -2.81 14.24
CA GLN A 20 42.40 -2.04 13.62
C GLN A 20 42.58 -0.52 13.79
N THR A 21 43.23 -0.06 14.86
CA THR A 21 43.62 1.36 14.97
C THR A 21 44.65 1.78 13.93
N SER A 22 45.50 0.85 13.46
CA SER A 22 46.41 1.09 12.33
C SER A 22 45.67 1.15 10.99
N VAL A 23 44.64 0.31 10.80
CA VAL A 23 43.75 0.33 9.62
C VAL A 23 43.05 1.68 9.48
N VAL A 24 42.53 2.25 10.58
CA VAL A 24 41.92 3.59 10.56
C VAL A 24 42.92 4.67 10.12
N LYS A 25 44.18 4.60 10.60
CA LYS A 25 45.25 5.54 10.21
C LYS A 25 45.64 5.38 8.74
N GLU A 26 45.71 4.15 8.25
CA GLU A 26 46.00 3.84 6.85
C GLU A 26 44.90 4.36 5.92
N ALA A 27 43.64 4.11 6.27
CA ALA A 27 42.51 4.64 5.52
C ALA A 27 42.53 6.17 5.46
N LYS A 28 42.79 6.82 6.61
CA LYS A 28 42.91 8.30 6.69
C LYS A 28 44.03 8.84 5.81
N SER A 29 45.16 8.13 5.75
CA SER A 29 46.31 8.51 4.91
C SER A 29 46.01 8.31 3.42
N SER A 30 45.13 7.37 3.08
CA SER A 30 44.69 7.07 1.71
C SER A 30 43.56 7.98 1.19
N LYS A 31 43.14 9.02 1.94
CA LYS A 31 41.97 9.87 1.62
C LYS A 31 41.97 10.53 0.24
N SER A 32 43.13 10.64 -0.42
CA SER A 32 43.23 11.15 -1.80
C SER A 32 42.59 10.21 -2.83
N ASP A 33 42.46 8.92 -2.48
CA ASP A 33 41.69 7.92 -3.20
C ASP A 33 40.56 7.44 -2.27
N PRO A 34 39.38 8.10 -2.31
CA PRO A 34 38.32 7.81 -1.36
C PRO A 34 37.72 6.42 -1.54
N VAL A 35 37.80 5.83 -2.75
CA VAL A 35 37.34 4.44 -3.00
C VAL A 35 38.25 3.46 -2.27
N LYS A 36 39.57 3.60 -2.43
CA LYS A 36 40.55 2.77 -1.71
C LYS A 36 40.45 2.99 -0.21
N ALA A 37 40.33 4.24 0.25
CA ALA A 37 40.20 4.55 1.67
C ALA A 37 38.94 3.93 2.30
N ALA A 38 37.81 3.95 1.59
CA ALA A 38 36.58 3.29 2.01
C ALA A 38 36.74 1.76 2.12
N GLN A 39 37.47 1.12 1.21
CA GLN A 39 37.76 -0.32 1.30
C GLN A 39 38.65 -0.65 2.51
N ILE A 40 39.68 0.17 2.76
CA ILE A 40 40.61 -0.04 3.87
C ILE A 40 39.89 0.07 5.21
N ILE A 41 38.99 1.05 5.39
CA ILE A 41 38.36 1.27 6.71
C ILE A 41 37.29 0.24 7.09
N GLU A 42 36.75 -0.51 6.13
CA GLU A 42 35.60 -1.41 6.35
C GLU A 42 35.79 -2.40 7.54
N PRO A 43 36.94 -3.08 7.72
CA PRO A 43 37.14 -3.99 8.85
C PRO A 43 37.13 -3.29 10.22
N ALA A 44 37.50 -2.01 10.27
CA ALA A 44 37.50 -1.24 11.52
C ALA A 44 36.08 -0.82 11.96
N LEU A 45 35.07 -0.96 11.10
CA LEU A 45 33.68 -0.62 11.43
C LEU A 45 32.99 -1.70 12.27
N SER A 46 33.54 -2.92 12.32
CA SER A 46 33.00 -4.02 13.13
C SER A 46 33.87 -4.39 14.33
N ASP A 47 35.12 -3.93 14.39
CA ASP A 47 36.01 -4.20 15.51
C ASP A 47 35.64 -3.37 16.75
N PRO A 48 35.43 -3.97 17.94
CA PRO A 48 35.00 -3.25 19.14
C PRO A 48 35.92 -2.11 19.58
N THR A 49 37.20 -2.14 19.21
CA THR A 49 38.19 -1.12 19.61
C THR A 49 38.09 0.15 18.76
N THR A 50 37.56 0.06 17.55
CA THR A 50 37.42 1.17 16.60
C THR A 50 35.97 1.52 16.29
N ALA A 51 35.05 0.54 16.33
CA ALA A 51 33.62 0.75 16.11
C ALA A 51 32.95 1.55 17.24
N ASN A 52 33.56 1.57 18.43
CA ASN A 52 33.13 2.43 19.53
C ASN A 52 33.77 3.83 19.47
N ASP A 53 34.57 4.16 18.46
CA ASP A 53 35.08 5.51 18.24
C ASP A 53 34.23 6.24 17.18
N PRO A 54 33.55 7.35 17.52
CA PRO A 54 32.75 8.09 16.54
C PRO A 54 33.60 8.62 15.37
N GLU A 55 34.90 8.89 15.56
CA GLU A 55 35.76 9.37 14.47
C GLU A 55 36.00 8.31 13.39
N THR A 56 35.96 7.01 13.73
CA THR A 56 36.06 5.91 12.75
C THR A 56 34.88 5.97 11.77
N TRP A 57 33.66 6.06 12.31
CA TRP A 57 32.43 6.15 11.51
C TRP A 57 32.36 7.46 10.72
N LYS A 58 32.78 8.57 11.33
CA LYS A 58 32.86 9.85 10.65
C LYS A 58 33.79 9.76 9.43
N LEU A 59 34.95 9.13 9.58
CA LEU A 59 35.92 9.00 8.51
C LEU A 59 35.37 8.12 7.35
N ALA A 60 34.70 7.02 7.69
CA ALA A 60 34.03 6.19 6.69
C ALA A 60 32.95 6.97 5.93
N GLY A 61 32.12 7.73 6.64
CA GLY A 61 31.11 8.61 6.04
C GLY A 61 31.73 9.70 5.15
N ASP A 62 32.86 10.31 5.56
CA ASP A 62 33.58 11.31 4.76
C ASP A 62 34.11 10.72 3.44
N PHE A 63 34.59 9.47 3.44
CA PHE A 63 34.99 8.80 2.19
C PHE A 63 33.80 8.55 1.26
N GLN A 64 32.67 8.09 1.80
CA GLN A 64 31.46 7.90 1.02
C GLN A 64 30.92 9.23 0.49
N LYS A 65 31.00 10.31 1.27
CA LYS A 65 30.69 11.66 0.82
C LYS A 65 31.57 12.08 -0.36
N ALA A 66 32.88 11.85 -0.28
CA ALA A 66 33.79 12.21 -1.37
C ALA A 66 33.50 11.43 -2.66
N ILE A 67 33.18 10.14 -2.54
CA ILE A 67 32.74 9.31 -3.68
C ILE A 67 31.43 9.84 -4.27
N TYR A 68 30.46 10.12 -3.40
CA TYR A 68 29.16 10.66 -3.78
C TYR A 68 29.30 11.99 -4.51
N ASP A 69 30.07 12.94 -3.96
CA ASP A 69 30.25 14.27 -4.53
C ASP A 69 30.89 14.20 -5.93
N ASP A 70 31.88 13.31 -6.14
CA ASP A 70 32.52 13.09 -7.43
C ASP A 70 31.52 12.60 -8.49
N GLU A 71 30.73 11.57 -8.18
CA GLU A 71 29.71 11.06 -9.11
C GLU A 71 28.58 12.08 -9.32
N ASN A 72 28.12 12.74 -8.25
CA ASN A 72 27.03 13.71 -8.31
C ASN A 72 27.43 14.91 -9.17
N MET A 73 28.67 15.37 -9.11
CA MET A 73 29.17 16.47 -9.94
C MET A 73 29.10 16.15 -11.43
N LYS A 74 29.34 14.89 -11.84
CA LYS A 74 29.27 14.48 -13.25
C LYS A 74 27.88 14.68 -13.85
N LEU A 75 26.81 14.61 -13.05
CA LEU A 75 25.43 14.85 -13.51
C LEU A 75 25.19 16.29 -13.96
N TYR A 76 26.02 17.25 -13.54
CA TYR A 76 25.88 18.67 -13.89
C TYR A 76 26.83 19.12 -15.00
N LEU A 77 27.72 18.23 -15.47
CA LEU A 77 28.64 18.54 -16.57
C LEU A 77 27.98 18.27 -17.93
N PRO A 78 28.19 19.14 -18.95
CA PRO A 78 27.70 18.88 -20.30
C PRO A 78 28.22 17.54 -20.83
N GLY A 79 27.30 16.62 -21.14
CA GLY A 79 27.65 15.26 -21.60
C GLY A 79 28.24 14.35 -20.51
N GLY A 80 28.20 14.77 -19.24
CA GLY A 80 28.67 13.96 -18.13
C GLY A 80 27.76 12.76 -17.87
N GLN A 81 28.37 11.63 -17.53
CA GLN A 81 27.68 10.41 -17.15
C GLN A 81 28.22 9.95 -15.81
N ALA A 82 27.34 9.95 -14.79
CA ALA A 82 27.68 9.41 -13.48
C ALA A 82 27.50 7.88 -13.45
N ASP A 83 28.31 7.21 -12.66
CA ASP A 83 28.00 5.83 -12.24
C ASP A 83 26.91 5.90 -11.17
N THR A 84 25.65 5.72 -11.57
CA THR A 84 24.48 5.84 -10.68
C THR A 84 24.47 4.78 -9.58
N ALA A 85 25.00 3.58 -9.85
CA ALA A 85 25.12 2.54 -8.84
C ALA A 85 26.11 2.96 -7.76
N LYS A 86 27.28 3.48 -8.15
CA LYS A 86 28.28 4.02 -7.22
C LYS A 86 27.76 5.23 -6.45
N LEU A 87 27.09 6.16 -7.14
CA LEU A 87 26.45 7.34 -6.54
C LEU A 87 25.47 6.95 -5.44
N TYR A 88 24.50 6.08 -5.74
CA TYR A 88 23.44 5.72 -4.80
C TYR A 88 23.93 4.81 -3.67
N ASN A 89 24.89 3.91 -3.94
CA ASN A 89 25.54 3.12 -2.89
C ASN A 89 26.29 4.01 -1.90
N SER A 90 27.03 5.01 -2.39
CA SER A 90 27.73 5.96 -1.53
C SER A 90 26.78 6.88 -0.77
N LEU A 91 25.66 7.29 -1.38
CA LEU A 91 24.59 8.02 -0.68
C LEU A 91 24.05 7.20 0.51
N ALA A 92 23.67 5.94 0.28
CA ALA A 92 23.16 5.06 1.33
C ALA A 92 24.18 4.85 2.46
N LYS A 93 25.43 4.50 2.12
CA LYS A 93 26.49 4.28 3.11
C LYS A 93 26.83 5.55 3.88
N MET A 94 26.79 6.72 3.24
CA MET A 94 27.01 8.00 3.92
C MET A 94 25.95 8.25 5.01
N PHE A 95 24.66 8.02 4.72
CA PHE A 95 23.59 8.10 5.73
C PHE A 95 23.84 7.11 6.87
N GLU A 96 24.10 5.85 6.54
CA GLU A 96 24.37 4.78 7.51
C GLU A 96 25.54 5.14 8.45
N TYR A 97 26.70 5.49 7.90
CA TYR A 97 27.90 5.75 8.69
C TYR A 97 27.80 7.04 9.52
N TYR A 98 27.19 8.11 8.99
CA TYR A 98 27.01 9.33 9.78
C TYR A 98 25.95 9.19 10.87
N MET A 99 24.89 8.43 10.63
CA MET A 99 23.92 8.11 11.70
C MET A 99 24.56 7.25 12.79
N LYS A 100 25.38 6.26 12.41
CA LYS A 100 26.13 5.44 13.37
C LYS A 100 27.16 6.25 14.15
N CYS A 101 27.82 7.21 13.49
CA CYS A 101 28.72 8.16 14.14
C CYS A 101 27.99 8.97 15.23
N ASP A 102 26.79 9.50 14.95
CA ASP A 102 25.99 10.21 15.94
C ASP A 102 25.57 9.31 17.10
N GLU A 103 25.11 8.08 16.82
CA GLU A 103 24.74 7.09 17.83
C GLU A 103 25.89 6.83 18.82
N VAL A 104 27.08 6.54 18.29
CA VAL A 104 28.28 6.27 19.10
C VAL A 104 28.71 7.52 19.88
N GLU A 105 28.69 8.70 19.25
CA GLU A 105 29.01 9.96 19.94
C GLU A 105 28.04 10.23 21.10
N GLN A 106 26.74 10.04 20.90
CA GLN A 106 25.75 10.23 21.95
C GLN A 106 25.90 9.23 23.09
N ALA A 107 26.20 7.96 22.78
CA ALA A 107 26.44 6.94 23.80
C ALA A 107 27.62 7.35 24.71
N LYS A 108 28.69 7.92 24.14
CA LYS A 108 29.82 8.47 24.91
C LYS A 108 29.46 9.71 25.73
N VAL A 109 28.53 10.53 25.24
CA VAL A 109 28.02 11.66 26.02
C VAL A 109 27.19 11.16 27.20
N ALA A 110 26.31 10.19 26.97
CA ALA A 110 25.47 9.58 28.00
C ALA A 110 26.29 8.86 29.08
N SER A 111 27.42 8.22 28.71
CA SER A 111 28.31 7.56 29.67
C SER A 111 29.23 8.53 30.44
N GLY A 112 29.31 9.79 30.01
CA GLY A 112 30.21 10.79 30.59
C GLY A 112 31.64 10.78 30.04
N GLU A 113 31.97 9.88 29.10
CA GLU A 113 33.26 9.87 28.39
C GLU A 113 33.47 11.15 27.57
N LEU A 114 32.38 11.68 27.00
CA LEU A 114 32.35 12.97 26.31
C LEU A 114 31.46 13.96 27.05
N LYS A 115 31.94 15.20 27.26
CA LYS A 115 31.15 16.24 27.95
C LYS A 115 29.95 16.72 27.14
N LYS A 116 30.04 16.73 25.81
CA LYS A 116 29.01 17.22 24.88
C LYS A 116 29.25 16.66 23.47
N PRO A 117 28.21 16.53 22.63
CA PRO A 117 28.38 16.14 21.24
C PRO A 117 29.11 17.25 20.46
N LYS A 118 29.95 16.84 19.52
CA LYS A 118 30.78 17.72 18.67
C LYS A 118 30.42 17.56 17.19
N LEU A 119 29.97 16.38 16.77
CA LEU A 119 29.81 16.02 15.37
C LEU A 119 28.37 16.16 14.87
N ARG A 120 27.37 15.82 15.70
CA ARG A 120 25.93 15.83 15.35
C ARG A 120 25.52 16.95 14.39
N LYS A 121 25.72 18.20 14.79
CA LYS A 121 25.26 19.38 14.01
C LYS A 121 25.89 19.45 12.62
N LYS A 122 27.16 19.08 12.49
CA LYS A 122 27.85 19.10 11.19
C LYS A 122 27.34 17.96 10.31
N LEU A 123 27.25 16.76 10.87
CA LEU A 123 26.77 15.58 10.15
C LEU A 123 25.32 15.74 9.69
N ALA A 124 24.44 16.23 10.57
CA ALA A 124 23.05 16.53 10.25
C ALA A 124 22.96 17.47 9.04
N LYS A 125 23.67 18.61 9.05
CA LYS A 125 23.67 19.56 7.92
C LYS A 125 24.12 18.92 6.60
N THR A 126 25.15 18.08 6.64
CA THR A 126 25.60 17.35 5.46
C THR A 126 24.53 16.41 4.93
N LEU A 127 23.92 15.60 5.81
CA LEU A 127 22.85 14.69 5.40
C LEU A 127 21.61 15.44 4.90
N VAL A 128 21.24 16.57 5.51
CA VAL A 128 20.13 17.41 5.01
C VAL A 128 20.36 17.85 3.58
N SER A 129 21.58 18.27 3.21
CA SER A 129 21.87 18.74 1.84
C SER A 129 21.72 17.68 0.75
N VAL A 130 21.87 16.39 1.10
CA VAL A 130 21.81 15.28 0.14
C VAL A 130 20.57 14.41 0.31
N ARG A 131 19.78 14.62 1.37
CA ARG A 131 18.55 13.87 1.65
C ARG A 131 17.58 13.85 0.47
N PRO A 132 17.34 14.95 -0.28
CA PRO A 132 16.49 14.91 -1.46
C PRO A 132 16.91 13.86 -2.50
N ASN A 133 18.20 13.55 -2.63
CA ASN A 133 18.66 12.57 -3.62
C ASN A 133 18.29 11.12 -3.28
N LEU A 134 17.85 10.86 -2.03
CA LEU A 134 17.25 9.57 -1.67
C LEU A 134 15.95 9.33 -2.45
N THR A 135 15.18 10.37 -2.79
CA THR A 135 13.95 10.19 -3.57
C THR A 135 14.25 9.80 -5.01
N ASN A 136 15.33 10.35 -5.60
CA ASN A 136 15.78 9.97 -6.94
C ASN A 136 16.28 8.52 -6.96
N ALA A 137 17.14 8.15 -6.00
CA ALA A 137 17.63 6.79 -5.85
C ALA A 137 16.50 5.77 -5.63
N GLY A 138 15.52 6.13 -4.80
CA GLY A 138 14.33 5.32 -4.56
C GLY A 138 13.47 5.16 -5.82
N SER A 139 13.28 6.23 -6.58
CA SER A 139 12.46 6.21 -7.81
C SER A 139 13.12 5.36 -8.90
N ASP A 140 14.43 5.51 -9.11
CA ASP A 140 15.17 4.70 -10.08
C ASP A 140 15.13 3.22 -9.70
N ALA A 141 15.32 2.91 -8.41
CA ALA A 141 15.22 1.53 -7.91
C ALA A 141 13.81 0.96 -8.09
N TYR A 142 12.77 1.75 -7.81
CA TYR A 142 11.38 1.33 -7.96
C TYR A 142 11.04 1.04 -9.42
N ASN A 143 11.42 1.94 -10.33
CA ASN A 143 11.20 1.79 -11.77
C ASN A 143 11.98 0.59 -12.36
N ALA A 144 13.12 0.24 -11.76
CA ALA A 144 13.88 -0.95 -12.10
C ALA A 144 13.31 -2.26 -11.48
N GLY A 145 12.20 -2.19 -10.74
CA GLY A 145 11.61 -3.34 -10.02
C GLY A 145 12.40 -3.79 -8.80
N ASN A 146 13.43 -3.05 -8.39
CA ASN A 146 14.21 -3.34 -7.19
C ASN A 146 13.56 -2.70 -5.96
N TYR A 147 12.44 -3.28 -5.53
CA TYR A 147 11.64 -2.77 -4.42
C TYR A 147 12.38 -2.76 -3.08
N SER A 148 13.35 -3.65 -2.88
CA SER A 148 14.18 -3.66 -1.65
C SER A 148 15.06 -2.41 -1.57
N ALA A 149 15.75 -2.06 -2.66
CA ALA A 149 16.52 -0.82 -2.71
C ALA A 149 15.61 0.42 -2.64
N ALA A 150 14.47 0.41 -3.34
CA ALA A 150 13.50 1.50 -3.29
C ALA A 150 13.01 1.76 -1.86
N LEU A 151 12.60 0.70 -1.15
CA LEU A 151 12.20 0.76 0.25
C LEU A 151 13.32 1.31 1.14
N LYS A 152 14.57 0.86 0.93
CA LYS A 152 15.72 1.38 1.69
C LYS A 152 15.86 2.90 1.53
N PHE A 153 15.80 3.42 0.30
CA PHE A 153 15.99 4.84 0.04
C PHE A 153 14.81 5.70 0.52
N PHE A 154 13.57 5.34 0.14
CA PHE A 154 12.38 6.06 0.59
C PHE A 154 12.19 5.97 2.10
N GLY A 155 12.46 4.79 2.69
CA GLY A 155 12.41 4.58 4.13
C GLY A 155 13.43 5.45 4.86
N THR A 156 14.67 5.52 4.38
CA THR A 156 15.71 6.40 4.96
C THR A 156 15.29 7.88 4.92
N TYR A 157 14.66 8.31 3.82
CA TYR A 157 14.14 9.67 3.70
C TYR A 157 13.05 9.97 4.75
N CYS A 158 12.13 9.03 4.96
CA CYS A 158 11.02 9.16 5.92
C CYS A 158 11.53 9.10 7.37
N ASP A 159 12.38 8.12 7.69
CA ASP A 159 12.93 7.91 9.03
C ASP A 159 13.74 9.11 9.53
N ALA A 160 14.38 9.85 8.62
CA ALA A 160 15.10 11.07 8.94
C ALA A 160 14.22 12.13 9.65
N ALA A 161 12.90 12.15 9.41
CA ALA A 161 11.98 13.09 10.07
C ALA A 161 11.94 12.92 11.61
N THR A 162 12.24 11.71 12.11
CA THR A 162 12.20 11.39 13.54
C THR A 162 13.57 10.97 14.11
N ALA A 163 14.58 10.79 13.26
CA ALA A 163 15.89 10.35 13.72
C ALA A 163 16.58 11.42 14.63
N PRO A 164 17.19 11.02 15.76
CA PRO A 164 17.75 11.94 16.75
C PRO A 164 18.80 12.93 16.21
N ILE A 165 19.58 12.52 15.21
CA ILE A 165 20.59 13.38 14.58
C ILE A 165 19.97 14.66 13.96
N PHE A 166 18.70 14.60 13.52
CA PHE A 166 17.96 15.71 12.93
C PHE A 166 17.07 16.45 13.93
N ALA A 167 17.19 16.19 15.24
CA ALA A 167 16.34 16.79 16.27
C ALA A 167 16.29 18.34 16.22
N ASP A 168 17.36 19.00 15.79
CA ASP A 168 17.44 20.46 15.68
C ASP A 168 17.24 20.99 14.25
N MET A 169 16.96 20.11 13.28
CA MET A 169 16.81 20.45 11.86
C MET A 169 15.32 20.62 11.52
N LYS A 170 14.82 21.85 11.65
CA LYS A 170 13.40 22.17 11.43
C LYS A 170 12.93 21.83 10.01
N GLU A 171 13.80 22.00 9.03
CA GLU A 171 13.55 21.69 7.62
C GLU A 171 13.33 20.19 7.36
N VAL A 172 13.85 19.31 8.22
CA VAL A 172 13.62 17.85 8.11
C VAL A 172 12.35 17.44 8.88
N LYS A 173 12.18 18.01 10.09
CA LYS A 173 11.01 17.70 10.93
C LYS A 173 9.68 18.14 10.33
N ASN A 174 9.69 19.29 9.65
CA ASN A 174 8.49 19.90 9.07
C ASN A 174 8.40 19.66 7.56
N ASP A 175 9.13 18.66 7.05
CA ASP A 175 9.15 18.37 5.62
C ASP A 175 7.80 17.81 5.17
N THR A 176 7.08 18.61 4.39
CA THR A 176 5.75 18.28 3.88
C THR A 176 5.78 17.20 2.80
N LEU A 177 6.95 16.84 2.27
CA LEU A 177 7.09 15.73 1.31
C LEU A 177 7.15 14.36 2.00
N VAL A 178 7.36 14.30 3.31
CA VAL A 178 7.46 13.02 4.04
C VAL A 178 6.22 12.14 3.83
N PRO A 179 4.97 12.62 3.96
CA PRO A 179 3.80 11.79 3.65
C PRO A 179 3.76 11.29 2.21
N LEU A 180 4.20 12.09 1.23
CA LEU A 180 4.26 11.65 -0.17
C LEU A 180 5.28 10.52 -0.35
N ILE A 181 6.51 10.73 0.12
CA ILE A 181 7.58 9.73 0.00
C ILE A 181 7.26 8.46 0.79
N ALA A 182 6.56 8.59 1.91
CA ALA A 182 6.08 7.45 2.69
C ALA A 182 5.07 6.59 1.91
N ASN A 183 4.23 7.16 1.04
CA ASN A 183 3.37 6.36 0.16
C ASN A 183 4.20 5.48 -0.78
N TYR A 184 5.29 6.00 -1.37
CA TYR A 184 6.19 5.18 -2.21
C TYR A 184 6.94 4.12 -1.40
N ALA A 185 7.36 4.42 -0.17
CA ALA A 185 7.91 3.43 0.74
C ALA A 185 6.89 2.31 1.05
N THR A 186 5.63 2.67 1.31
CA THR A 186 4.55 1.71 1.53
C THR A 186 4.32 0.82 0.31
N LEU A 187 4.27 1.38 -0.90
CA LEU A 187 4.12 0.60 -2.13
C LEU A 187 5.28 -0.37 -2.34
N ALA A 188 6.52 0.09 -2.13
CA ALA A 188 7.70 -0.77 -2.24
C ALA A 188 7.66 -1.91 -1.20
N ALA A 189 7.28 -1.62 0.05
CA ALA A 189 7.09 -2.63 1.08
C ALA A 189 5.98 -3.63 0.72
N ASN A 190 4.87 -3.16 0.16
CA ASN A 190 3.75 -4.00 -0.27
C ASN A 190 4.17 -4.95 -1.41
N SER A 191 4.96 -4.48 -2.38
CA SER A 191 5.53 -5.33 -3.44
C SER A 191 6.45 -6.42 -2.90
N LEU A 192 7.09 -6.19 -1.75
CA LEU A 192 7.92 -7.17 -1.04
C LEU A 192 7.11 -8.07 -0.09
N LYS A 193 5.83 -7.78 0.13
CA LYS A 193 4.99 -8.39 1.17
C LYS A 193 5.56 -8.21 2.59
N ASP A 194 6.27 -7.10 2.82
CA ASP A 194 6.77 -6.74 4.14
C ASP A 194 5.69 -5.98 4.92
N ASN A 195 4.83 -6.72 5.61
CA ASN A 195 3.70 -6.17 6.36
C ASN A 195 4.13 -5.18 7.45
N ALA A 196 5.28 -5.40 8.09
CA ALA A 196 5.79 -4.52 9.14
C ALA A 196 6.21 -3.17 8.57
N ALA A 197 6.92 -3.17 7.44
CA ALA A 197 7.29 -1.94 6.73
C ALA A 197 6.07 -1.23 6.13
N VAL A 198 5.08 -1.97 5.60
CA VAL A 198 3.80 -1.39 5.16
C VAL A 198 3.15 -0.61 6.30
N ILE A 199 2.96 -1.25 7.47
CA ILE A 199 2.32 -0.59 8.62
C ILE A 199 3.10 0.67 9.04
N LYS A 200 4.43 0.56 9.17
CA LYS A 200 5.29 1.68 9.58
C LYS A 200 5.15 2.89 8.64
N TYR A 201 5.32 2.69 7.34
CA TYR A 201 5.35 3.81 6.40
C TYR A 201 3.95 4.30 6.03
N ALA A 202 2.94 3.43 6.06
CA ALA A 202 1.58 3.82 5.72
C ALA A 202 0.97 4.78 6.76
N GLU A 203 1.33 4.65 8.05
CA GLU A 203 0.91 5.61 9.09
C GLU A 203 1.43 7.03 8.83
N MET A 204 2.58 7.16 8.15
CA MET A 204 3.09 8.45 7.69
C MET A 204 2.40 8.85 6.37
N GLY A 205 2.25 7.90 5.45
CA GLY A 205 1.72 8.11 4.10
C GLY A 205 0.25 8.53 4.05
N LYS A 206 -0.59 8.00 4.96
CA LYS A 206 -2.04 8.31 5.03
C LYS A 206 -2.37 9.77 5.33
N ASN A 207 -1.36 10.56 5.71
CA ASN A 207 -1.49 11.99 5.94
C ASN A 207 -1.25 12.83 4.68
N HIS A 208 -0.86 12.22 3.55
CA HIS A 208 -0.78 12.94 2.28
C HIS A 208 -2.18 13.21 1.73
N LYS A 209 -2.47 14.47 1.41
CA LYS A 209 -3.81 14.94 1.04
C LYS A 209 -4.40 14.23 -0.19
N GLU A 210 -3.60 13.97 -1.20
CA GLU A 210 -4.09 13.47 -2.50
C GLU A 210 -3.73 12.00 -2.75
N GLU A 211 -2.64 11.54 -2.12
CA GLU A 211 -2.04 10.24 -2.43
C GLU A 211 -2.12 9.27 -1.25
N GLY A 212 -2.54 9.74 -0.07
CA GLY A 212 -2.60 8.95 1.15
C GLY A 212 -3.56 7.77 1.09
N TYR A 213 -4.46 7.75 0.09
CA TYR A 213 -5.29 6.59 -0.19
C TYR A 213 -4.47 5.34 -0.49
N ARG A 214 -3.29 5.46 -1.11
CA ARG A 214 -2.42 4.31 -1.42
C ARG A 214 -1.93 3.64 -0.14
N ALA A 215 -1.49 4.43 0.83
CA ALA A 215 -1.12 3.95 2.15
C ALA A 215 -2.31 3.25 2.86
N LEU A 216 -3.50 3.86 2.83
CA LEU A 216 -4.69 3.28 3.45
C LEU A 216 -5.13 1.98 2.76
N MET A 217 -5.06 1.89 1.43
CA MET A 217 -5.35 0.64 0.70
C MET A 217 -4.38 -0.47 1.12
N CYS A 218 -3.08 -0.19 1.17
CA CYS A 218 -2.09 -1.18 1.64
C CYS A 218 -2.33 -1.60 3.10
N LEU A 219 -2.68 -0.67 4.00
CA LEU A 219 -3.05 -1.02 5.38
C LEU A 219 -4.28 -1.92 5.45
N ALA A 220 -5.31 -1.62 4.67
CA ALA A 220 -6.52 -2.42 4.61
C ALA A 220 -6.22 -3.84 4.13
N GLU A 221 -5.42 -4.02 3.09
CA GLU A 221 -5.00 -5.34 2.63
C GLU A 221 -4.19 -6.11 3.68
N VAL A 222 -3.27 -5.45 4.37
CA VAL A 222 -2.52 -6.08 5.49
C VAL A 222 -3.47 -6.53 6.59
N TYR A 223 -4.43 -5.70 7.02
CA TYR A 223 -5.36 -6.07 8.10
C TYR A 223 -6.41 -7.11 7.68
N LYS A 224 -6.70 -7.23 6.38
CA LYS A 224 -7.58 -8.26 5.81
C LYS A 224 -6.89 -9.60 5.61
N SER A 225 -5.55 -9.62 5.53
CA SER A 225 -4.76 -10.84 5.33
C SER A 225 -4.97 -11.86 6.45
N ASP A 226 -4.81 -13.15 6.14
CA ASP A 226 -4.91 -14.24 7.13
C ASP A 226 -3.85 -14.14 8.25
N GLU A 227 -2.70 -13.53 7.95
CA GLU A 227 -1.56 -13.41 8.88
C GLU A 227 -1.82 -12.39 9.99
N ALA A 228 -2.46 -11.26 9.67
CA ALA A 228 -2.76 -10.20 10.65
C ALA A 228 -4.20 -10.26 11.16
N LYS A 229 -5.14 -10.58 10.28
CA LYS A 229 -6.61 -10.61 10.46
C LYS A 229 -7.10 -9.75 11.62
N ASP A 230 -7.16 -8.44 11.39
CA ASP A 230 -7.61 -7.46 12.39
C ASP A 230 -8.81 -6.70 11.82
N SER A 231 -10.01 -7.25 12.01
CA SER A 231 -11.24 -6.66 11.47
C SER A 231 -11.55 -5.28 12.06
N VAL A 232 -11.05 -4.98 13.26
CA VAL A 232 -11.25 -3.68 13.92
C VAL A 232 -10.39 -2.63 13.24
N LYS A 233 -9.09 -2.91 13.04
CA LYS A 233 -8.20 -1.99 12.32
C LYS A 233 -8.56 -1.89 10.85
N TRP A 234 -8.94 -2.99 10.21
CA TRP A 234 -9.42 -2.96 8.83
C TRP A 234 -10.59 -1.99 8.68
N LEU A 235 -11.65 -2.13 9.48
CA LEU A 235 -12.82 -1.26 9.40
C LEU A 235 -12.47 0.20 9.71
N ALA A 236 -11.59 0.45 10.69
CA ALA A 236 -11.10 1.79 11.00
C ALA A 236 -10.37 2.42 9.80
N THR A 237 -9.48 1.67 9.14
CA THR A 237 -8.76 2.11 7.93
C THR A 237 -9.72 2.38 6.78
N ILE A 238 -10.71 1.52 6.55
CA ILE A 238 -11.72 1.73 5.51
C ILE A 238 -12.52 3.02 5.77
N LYS A 239 -12.97 3.24 7.01
CA LYS A 239 -13.70 4.47 7.39
C LYS A 239 -12.83 5.72 7.24
N GLU A 240 -11.57 5.67 7.65
CA GLU A 240 -10.61 6.76 7.43
C GLU A 240 -10.45 7.05 5.92
N GLY A 241 -10.45 5.99 5.09
CA GLY A 241 -10.42 6.09 3.64
C GLY A 241 -11.66 6.78 3.05
N VAL A 242 -12.86 6.43 3.51
CA VAL A 242 -14.11 7.09 3.08
C VAL A 242 -14.13 8.56 3.49
N GLU A 243 -13.68 8.89 4.72
CA GLU A 243 -13.65 10.26 5.22
C GLU A 243 -12.69 11.14 4.42
N LYS A 244 -11.45 10.66 4.20
CA LYS A 244 -10.39 11.46 3.55
C LYS A 244 -10.47 11.43 2.03
N PHE A 245 -10.95 10.32 1.46
CA PHE A 245 -10.93 10.05 0.02
C PHE A 245 -12.29 9.51 -0.46
N PRO A 246 -13.39 10.27 -0.29
CA PRO A 246 -14.74 9.79 -0.58
C PRO A 246 -15.01 9.46 -2.06
N ALA A 247 -14.16 9.94 -2.97
CA ALA A 247 -14.21 9.59 -4.39
C ALA A 247 -13.51 8.25 -4.71
N GLN A 248 -12.78 7.66 -3.77
CA GLN A 248 -12.08 6.39 -3.97
C GLN A 248 -13.04 5.23 -3.75
N GLU A 249 -13.47 4.63 -4.87
CA GLU A 249 -14.43 3.52 -4.92
C GLU A 249 -14.08 2.36 -4.00
N TYR A 250 -12.78 2.04 -3.88
CA TYR A 250 -12.28 0.96 -3.01
C TYR A 250 -12.80 1.07 -1.57
N PHE A 251 -12.73 2.26 -0.94
CA PHE A 251 -13.14 2.40 0.46
C PHE A 251 -14.65 2.37 0.62
N VAL A 252 -15.37 3.06 -0.28
CA VAL A 252 -16.82 3.12 -0.24
C VAL A 252 -17.41 1.73 -0.46
N GLY A 253 -16.96 1.00 -1.49
CA GLY A 253 -17.39 -0.37 -1.77
C GLY A 253 -17.18 -1.31 -0.60
N ASN A 254 -15.96 -1.36 -0.05
CA ASN A 254 -15.65 -2.22 1.10
C ASN A 254 -16.48 -1.84 2.35
N LEU A 255 -16.79 -0.56 2.56
CA LEU A 255 -17.64 -0.14 3.67
C LEU A 255 -19.08 -0.58 3.49
N MET A 256 -19.64 -0.39 2.28
CA MET A 256 -21.01 -0.80 1.96
C MET A 256 -21.18 -2.32 2.05
N ASP A 257 -20.22 -3.09 1.53
CA ASP A 257 -20.21 -4.56 1.65
C ASP A 257 -20.19 -5.00 3.11
N ASN A 258 -19.40 -4.34 3.97
CA ASN A 258 -19.39 -4.63 5.40
C ASN A 258 -20.75 -4.36 6.05
N TYR A 259 -21.45 -3.27 5.69
CA TYR A 259 -22.79 -3.02 6.21
C TYR A 259 -23.80 -4.06 5.75
N ILE A 260 -23.78 -4.46 4.48
CA ILE A 260 -24.66 -5.51 3.95
C ILE A 260 -24.46 -6.81 4.74
N GLN A 261 -23.21 -7.24 4.92
CA GLN A 261 -22.88 -8.45 5.69
C GLN A 261 -23.33 -8.41 7.16
N LYS A 262 -23.49 -7.21 7.73
CA LYS A 262 -23.97 -7.01 9.10
C LYS A 262 -25.48 -6.75 9.18
N GLY A 263 -26.19 -6.74 8.06
CA GLY A 263 -27.63 -6.42 8.00
C GLY A 263 -27.93 -4.94 8.26
N GLN A 264 -26.93 -4.06 8.14
CA GLN A 264 -27.02 -2.62 8.44
C GLN A 264 -27.31 -1.80 7.16
N VAL A 265 -28.25 -2.29 6.35
CA VAL A 265 -28.49 -1.74 5.00
C VAL A 265 -29.08 -0.31 5.07
N LYS A 266 -29.86 0.01 6.10
CA LYS A 266 -30.44 1.35 6.27
C LYS A 266 -29.37 2.40 6.58
N GLU A 267 -28.41 2.04 7.43
CA GLU A 267 -27.25 2.86 7.74
C GLU A 267 -26.38 3.09 6.49
N ALA A 268 -26.15 2.02 5.71
CA ALA A 268 -25.44 2.12 4.44
C ALA A 268 -26.12 3.06 3.44
N LEU A 269 -27.45 3.01 3.33
CA LEU A 269 -28.22 3.91 2.47
C LEU A 269 -28.05 5.39 2.86
N ALA A 270 -28.11 5.70 4.15
CA ALA A 270 -27.89 7.06 4.62
C ALA A 270 -26.46 7.55 4.33
N GLU A 271 -25.46 6.67 4.49
CA GLU A 271 -24.06 7.01 4.27
C GLU A 271 -23.74 7.21 2.78
N ILE A 272 -24.21 6.32 1.89
CA ILE A 272 -23.99 6.45 0.44
C ILE A 272 -24.68 7.70 -0.14
N ASP A 273 -25.85 8.09 0.38
CA ASP A 273 -26.54 9.31 -0.04
C ASP A 273 -25.69 10.57 0.26
N GLY A 274 -25.04 10.61 1.42
CA GLY A 274 -24.11 11.69 1.79
C GLY A 274 -22.88 11.75 0.89
N ILE A 275 -22.34 10.59 0.49
CA ILE A 275 -21.20 10.48 -0.43
C ILE A 275 -21.59 10.99 -1.82
N ILE A 276 -22.70 10.50 -2.37
CA ILE A 276 -23.19 10.86 -3.71
C ILE A 276 -23.46 12.36 -3.83
N ALA A 277 -23.99 12.99 -2.78
CA ALA A 277 -24.31 14.43 -2.78
C ALA A 277 -23.09 15.30 -3.09
N ASN A 278 -21.88 14.85 -2.73
CA ASN A 278 -20.64 15.59 -2.93
C ASN A 278 -19.73 14.98 -4.02
N ASN A 279 -19.93 13.70 -4.35
CA ASN A 279 -19.09 12.95 -5.28
C ASN A 279 -20.00 12.13 -6.24
N PRO A 280 -20.75 12.76 -7.15
CA PRO A 280 -21.64 12.01 -8.02
C PRO A 280 -20.83 11.10 -8.97
N SER A 281 -21.11 9.80 -8.96
CA SER A 281 -20.50 8.81 -9.86
C SER A 281 -21.50 7.71 -10.23
N ALA A 282 -21.32 7.10 -11.39
CA ALA A 282 -22.11 5.95 -11.81
C ALA A 282 -21.92 4.75 -10.87
N TYR A 283 -20.69 4.54 -10.38
CA TYR A 283 -20.39 3.49 -9.40
C TYR A 283 -21.18 3.69 -8.09
N PHE A 284 -21.21 4.90 -7.52
CA PHE A 284 -21.94 5.12 -6.26
C PHE A 284 -23.46 5.04 -6.45
N LEU A 285 -23.98 5.46 -7.61
CA LEU A 285 -25.38 5.21 -7.96
C LEU A 285 -25.68 3.72 -8.07
N TYR A 286 -24.76 2.94 -8.66
CA TYR A 286 -24.90 1.49 -8.74
C TYR A 286 -24.91 0.85 -7.34
N VAL A 287 -23.96 1.22 -6.48
CA VAL A 287 -23.89 0.77 -5.08
C VAL A 287 -25.16 1.13 -4.32
N LYS A 288 -25.70 2.35 -4.49
CA LYS A 288 -26.99 2.73 -3.91
C LYS A 288 -28.13 1.82 -4.41
N GLY A 289 -28.19 1.56 -5.71
CA GLY A 289 -29.17 0.64 -6.29
C GLY A 289 -29.08 -0.77 -5.70
N VAL A 290 -27.87 -1.29 -5.49
CA VAL A 290 -27.63 -2.56 -4.79
C VAL A 290 -28.15 -2.50 -3.35
N LEU A 291 -27.85 -1.44 -2.60
CA LEU A 291 -28.34 -1.29 -1.22
C LEU A 291 -29.86 -1.20 -1.13
N GLN A 292 -30.52 -0.53 -2.08
CA GLN A 292 -31.98 -0.50 -2.16
C GLN A 292 -32.55 -1.88 -2.45
N TYR A 293 -31.94 -2.62 -3.37
CA TYR A 293 -32.28 -4.01 -3.65
C TYR A 293 -32.16 -4.90 -2.39
N GLU A 294 -31.04 -4.80 -1.65
CA GLU A 294 -30.83 -5.52 -0.39
C GLU A 294 -31.86 -5.13 0.69
N ASN A 295 -32.31 -3.87 0.68
CA ASN A 295 -33.39 -3.37 1.54
C ASN A 295 -34.80 -3.79 1.06
N LYS A 296 -34.91 -4.58 -0.02
CA LYS A 296 -36.16 -4.96 -0.71
C LYS A 296 -36.97 -3.78 -1.25
N ASP A 297 -36.33 -2.62 -1.41
CA ASP A 297 -36.88 -1.45 -2.09
C ASP A 297 -36.62 -1.59 -3.60
N TYR A 298 -37.32 -2.53 -4.23
CA TYR A 298 -37.12 -2.86 -5.64
C TYR A 298 -37.50 -1.71 -6.58
N GLU A 299 -38.57 -0.97 -6.27
CA GLU A 299 -38.99 0.19 -7.05
C GLU A 299 -37.95 1.31 -6.96
N GLY A 300 -37.44 1.60 -5.75
CA GLY A 300 -36.38 2.57 -5.55
C GLY A 300 -35.06 2.15 -6.22
N ALA A 301 -34.70 0.88 -6.14
CA ALA A 301 -33.52 0.33 -6.81
C ALA A 301 -33.59 0.54 -8.33
N ILE A 302 -34.73 0.17 -8.95
CA ILE A 302 -34.95 0.38 -10.40
C ILE A 302 -34.86 1.86 -10.75
N ALA A 303 -35.51 2.74 -9.97
CA ALA A 303 -35.46 4.18 -10.23
C ALA A 303 -34.05 4.76 -10.14
N THR A 304 -33.22 4.30 -9.19
CA THR A 304 -31.82 4.73 -9.08
C THR A 304 -30.96 4.17 -10.22
N LEU A 305 -31.10 2.89 -10.54
CA LEU A 305 -30.32 2.23 -11.60
C LEU A 305 -30.68 2.76 -12.99
N GLN A 306 -31.93 3.15 -13.21
CA GLN A 306 -32.36 3.80 -14.46
C GLN A 306 -31.60 5.11 -14.70
N GLN A 307 -31.22 5.85 -13.65
CA GLN A 307 -30.43 7.08 -13.81
C GLN A 307 -29.03 6.79 -14.40
N ILE A 308 -28.47 5.61 -14.17
CA ILE A 308 -27.20 5.19 -14.78
C ILE A 308 -27.40 4.94 -16.27
N VAL A 309 -28.47 4.23 -16.61
CA VAL A 309 -28.86 3.96 -18.01
C VAL A 309 -29.13 5.26 -18.77
N ASP A 310 -29.88 6.18 -18.19
CA ASP A 310 -30.25 7.45 -18.82
C ASP A 310 -29.03 8.35 -19.07
N LYS A 311 -28.04 8.30 -18.17
CA LYS A 311 -26.76 9.02 -18.33
C LYS A 311 -25.81 8.33 -19.30
N ASN A 312 -26.00 7.02 -19.53
CA ASN A 312 -25.13 6.18 -20.36
C ASN A 312 -23.64 6.32 -19.99
N ASP A 313 -23.34 6.29 -18.70
CA ASP A 313 -22.00 6.50 -18.14
C ASP A 313 -21.67 5.39 -17.15
N GLY A 314 -20.78 4.46 -17.54
CA GLY A 314 -20.32 3.32 -16.71
C GLY A 314 -21.44 2.38 -16.23
N PHE A 315 -21.11 1.14 -15.86
CA PHE A 315 -22.04 0.23 -15.17
C PHE A 315 -23.41 -0.02 -15.85
N VAL A 316 -23.60 0.33 -17.12
CA VAL A 316 -24.93 0.29 -17.78
C VAL A 316 -25.45 -1.14 -17.87
N ALA A 317 -24.57 -2.09 -18.26
CA ALA A 317 -24.91 -3.51 -18.33
C ALA A 317 -25.22 -4.09 -16.94
N GLU A 318 -24.42 -3.72 -15.94
CA GLU A 318 -24.59 -4.10 -14.54
C GLU A 318 -25.89 -3.54 -13.96
N ALA A 319 -26.23 -2.29 -14.29
CA ALA A 319 -27.47 -1.64 -13.88
C ALA A 319 -28.70 -2.36 -14.49
N TYR A 320 -28.64 -2.69 -15.78
CA TYR A 320 -29.67 -3.52 -16.41
C TYR A 320 -29.80 -4.88 -15.74
N SER A 321 -28.70 -5.60 -15.51
CA SER A 321 -28.73 -6.88 -14.81
C SER A 321 -29.37 -6.76 -13.41
N LYS A 322 -28.98 -5.77 -12.62
CA LYS A 322 -29.53 -5.53 -11.28
C LYS A 322 -31.00 -5.08 -11.30
N MET A 323 -31.46 -4.38 -12.34
CA MET A 323 -32.90 -4.12 -12.55
C MET A 323 -33.67 -5.41 -12.86
N GLY A 324 -33.08 -6.33 -13.62
CA GLY A 324 -33.61 -7.68 -13.81
C GLY A 324 -33.76 -8.44 -12.49
N ASP A 325 -32.75 -8.37 -11.62
CA ASP A 325 -32.75 -9.00 -10.29
C ASP A 325 -33.94 -8.55 -9.42
N CYS A 326 -34.32 -7.26 -9.53
CA CYS A 326 -35.46 -6.67 -8.81
C CYS A 326 -36.82 -7.31 -9.16
N TYR A 327 -36.91 -8.06 -10.26
CA TYR A 327 -38.08 -8.84 -10.63
C TYR A 327 -37.85 -10.34 -10.53
N PHE A 328 -36.66 -10.80 -10.91
CA PHE A 328 -36.31 -12.22 -10.95
C PHE A 328 -36.35 -12.87 -9.58
N PHE A 329 -35.67 -12.30 -8.58
CA PHE A 329 -35.58 -12.92 -7.26
C PHE A 329 -36.91 -12.91 -6.50
N PRO A 330 -37.75 -11.85 -6.55
CA PRO A 330 -39.12 -11.94 -6.05
C PRO A 330 -39.96 -13.03 -6.74
N GLY A 331 -39.74 -13.26 -8.03
CA GLY A 331 -40.38 -14.38 -8.76
C GLY A 331 -39.88 -15.73 -8.26
N GLN A 332 -38.58 -15.85 -7.98
CA GLN A 332 -37.97 -17.05 -7.42
C GLN A 332 -38.47 -17.35 -6.00
N ASP A 333 -38.62 -16.35 -5.13
CA ASP A 333 -39.17 -16.50 -3.77
C ASP A 333 -40.60 -17.06 -3.83
N ILE A 334 -41.41 -16.56 -4.78
CA ILE A 334 -42.76 -17.09 -5.01
C ILE A 334 -42.69 -18.51 -5.54
N GLU A 335 -41.78 -18.82 -6.48
CA GLU A 335 -41.60 -20.18 -7.02
C GLU A 335 -41.23 -21.18 -5.91
N GLU A 336 -40.36 -20.81 -4.98
CA GLU A 336 -40.02 -21.64 -3.83
C GLU A 336 -41.22 -21.87 -2.92
N ALA A 337 -41.97 -20.82 -2.57
CA ALA A 337 -43.19 -20.95 -1.79
C ALA A 337 -44.26 -21.80 -2.49
N ASN A 338 -44.40 -21.63 -3.82
CA ASN A 338 -45.37 -22.33 -4.64
C ASN A 338 -45.08 -23.84 -4.73
N SER A 339 -43.81 -24.22 -4.68
CA SER A 339 -43.37 -25.63 -4.71
C SER A 339 -43.88 -26.47 -3.53
N GLN A 340 -44.32 -25.83 -2.46
CA GLN A 340 -44.86 -26.48 -1.25
C GLN A 340 -46.38 -26.66 -1.30
N LEU A 341 -47.04 -26.15 -2.34
CA LEU A 341 -48.49 -26.24 -2.53
C LEU A 341 -48.86 -27.44 -3.41
N ALA A 342 -50.06 -27.99 -3.19
CA ALA A 342 -50.62 -28.99 -4.10
C ALA A 342 -51.03 -28.31 -5.42
N MET A 343 -50.86 -29.00 -6.55
CA MET A 343 -51.15 -28.44 -7.88
C MET A 343 -52.63 -28.08 -8.09
N ASP A 344 -53.54 -28.70 -7.33
CA ASP A 344 -54.97 -28.43 -7.34
C ASP A 344 -55.38 -27.34 -6.33
N ASP A 345 -54.44 -26.82 -5.52
CA ASP A 345 -54.68 -25.64 -4.68
C ASP A 345 -54.81 -24.41 -5.59
N PRO A 346 -55.92 -23.63 -5.50
CA PRO A 346 -56.07 -22.39 -6.26
C PRO A 346 -54.89 -21.41 -6.11
N LYS A 347 -54.22 -21.40 -4.94
CA LYS A 347 -53.03 -20.57 -4.70
C LYS A 347 -51.84 -20.98 -5.56
N TYR A 348 -51.75 -22.24 -5.97
CA TYR A 348 -50.70 -22.70 -6.86
C TYR A 348 -50.78 -22.02 -8.23
N ALA A 349 -51.99 -21.93 -8.79
CA ALA A 349 -52.24 -21.29 -10.07
C ALA A 349 -52.00 -19.77 -10.01
N GLU A 350 -52.39 -19.12 -8.90
CA GLU A 350 -52.12 -17.70 -8.66
C GLU A 350 -50.61 -17.42 -8.57
N GLY A 351 -49.87 -18.26 -7.82
CA GLY A 351 -48.41 -18.20 -7.72
C GLY A 351 -47.73 -18.37 -9.07
N GLU A 352 -48.13 -19.38 -9.86
CA GLU A 352 -47.61 -19.60 -11.21
C GLU A 352 -47.83 -18.41 -12.14
N ALA A 353 -49.02 -17.78 -12.09
CA ALA A 353 -49.29 -16.58 -12.87
C ALA A 353 -48.36 -15.43 -12.47
N LYS A 354 -48.13 -15.24 -11.16
CA LYS A 354 -47.27 -14.17 -10.65
C LYS A 354 -45.79 -14.39 -10.98
N ILE A 355 -45.30 -15.62 -10.91
CA ILE A 355 -43.94 -15.98 -11.30
C ILE A 355 -43.72 -15.61 -12.77
N LYS A 356 -44.65 -16.01 -13.66
CA LYS A 356 -44.56 -15.70 -15.09
C LYS A 356 -44.58 -14.21 -15.37
N GLU A 357 -45.41 -13.44 -14.66
CA GLU A 357 -45.44 -11.98 -14.77
C GLU A 357 -44.09 -11.35 -14.42
N LEU A 358 -43.49 -11.78 -13.30
CA LEU A 358 -42.21 -11.25 -12.83
C LEU A 358 -41.05 -11.63 -13.75
N TYR A 359 -40.99 -12.88 -14.20
CA TYR A 359 -39.98 -13.32 -15.17
C TYR A 359 -40.11 -12.60 -16.52
N ALA A 360 -41.33 -12.33 -16.98
CA ALA A 360 -41.55 -11.54 -18.19
C ALA A 360 -41.05 -10.09 -18.04
N LYS A 361 -41.16 -9.50 -16.83
CA LYS A 361 -40.60 -8.17 -16.54
C LYS A 361 -39.08 -8.17 -16.41
N ALA A 362 -38.48 -9.24 -15.87
CA ALA A 362 -37.04 -9.37 -15.70
C ALA A 362 -36.30 -9.56 -17.04
N LEU A 363 -36.89 -10.35 -17.95
CA LEU A 363 -36.28 -10.74 -19.22
C LEU A 363 -35.70 -9.59 -20.06
N PRO A 364 -36.43 -8.50 -20.37
CA PRO A 364 -35.90 -7.44 -21.23
C PRO A 364 -34.66 -6.74 -20.64
N TYR A 365 -34.53 -6.72 -19.31
CA TYR A 365 -33.36 -6.17 -18.64
C TYR A 365 -32.13 -7.06 -18.84
N TYR A 366 -32.28 -8.38 -18.70
CA TYR A 366 -31.18 -9.31 -18.97
C TYR A 366 -30.81 -9.38 -20.46
N GLU A 367 -31.78 -9.25 -21.37
CA GLU A 367 -31.52 -9.11 -22.81
C GLU A 367 -30.68 -7.87 -23.10
N LYS A 368 -30.97 -6.74 -22.45
CA LYS A 368 -30.15 -5.52 -22.54
C LYS A 368 -28.77 -5.69 -21.93
N ALA A 369 -28.65 -6.37 -20.79
CA ALA A 369 -27.35 -6.69 -20.20
C ALA A 369 -26.51 -7.58 -21.14
N LYS A 370 -27.13 -8.57 -21.81
CA LYS A 370 -26.50 -9.43 -22.82
C LYS A 370 -26.05 -8.65 -24.05
N GLU A 371 -26.90 -7.74 -24.55
CA GLU A 371 -26.57 -6.88 -25.70
C GLU A 371 -25.32 -6.03 -25.43
N LEU A 372 -25.22 -5.47 -24.22
CA LEU A 372 -24.13 -4.56 -23.84
C LEU A 372 -22.86 -5.29 -23.38
N ALA A 373 -22.99 -6.46 -22.77
CA ALA A 373 -21.88 -7.25 -22.24
C ALA A 373 -22.05 -8.75 -22.56
N PRO A 374 -21.97 -9.15 -23.84
CA PRO A 374 -22.24 -10.53 -24.26
C PRO A 374 -21.23 -11.53 -23.69
N ASP A 375 -19.98 -11.12 -23.45
CA ASP A 375 -18.97 -12.00 -22.88
C ASP A 375 -19.12 -12.16 -21.36
N ASN A 376 -19.78 -11.21 -20.68
CA ASN A 376 -20.00 -11.26 -19.23
C ASN A 376 -21.30 -12.01 -18.90
N LYS A 377 -21.28 -13.33 -19.17
CA LYS A 377 -22.42 -14.24 -18.95
C LYS A 377 -22.94 -14.24 -17.51
N ALA A 378 -22.15 -13.80 -16.52
CA ALA A 378 -22.58 -13.69 -15.13
C ALA A 378 -23.72 -12.67 -14.93
N LEU A 379 -23.86 -11.69 -15.83
CA LEU A 379 -24.92 -10.67 -15.75
C LEU A 379 -26.29 -11.14 -16.25
N TRP A 380 -26.36 -12.22 -17.03
CA TRP A 380 -27.60 -12.57 -17.75
C TRP A 380 -27.82 -14.08 -17.96
N GLY A 381 -26.76 -14.89 -18.10
CA GLY A 381 -26.83 -16.27 -18.61
C GLY A 381 -27.76 -17.19 -17.84
N GLN A 382 -27.46 -17.43 -16.57
CA GLN A 382 -28.27 -18.31 -15.72
C GLN A 382 -29.68 -17.77 -15.46
N TYR A 383 -29.82 -16.44 -15.37
CA TYR A 383 -31.12 -15.80 -15.17
C TYR A 383 -32.03 -15.97 -16.38
N MET A 384 -31.53 -15.68 -17.59
CA MET A 384 -32.26 -15.87 -18.84
C MET A 384 -32.58 -17.35 -19.07
N LEU A 385 -31.66 -18.26 -18.77
CA LEU A 385 -31.89 -19.71 -18.90
C LEU A 385 -33.06 -20.16 -18.02
N ARG A 386 -33.10 -19.74 -16.76
CA ARG A 386 -34.22 -20.08 -15.85
C ARG A 386 -35.54 -19.44 -16.29
N ILE A 387 -35.51 -18.21 -16.77
CA ILE A 387 -36.70 -17.54 -17.32
C ILE A 387 -37.23 -18.29 -18.54
N TYR A 388 -36.37 -18.63 -19.50
CA TYR A 388 -36.78 -19.35 -20.71
C TYR A 388 -37.26 -20.77 -20.41
N TRP A 389 -36.67 -21.47 -19.44
CA TRP A 389 -37.19 -22.77 -19.00
C TRP A 389 -38.67 -22.69 -18.59
N LYS A 390 -39.06 -21.61 -17.90
CA LYS A 390 -40.44 -21.38 -17.45
C LYS A 390 -41.36 -20.85 -18.56
N LEU A 391 -40.84 -20.02 -19.47
CA LEU A 391 -41.65 -19.23 -20.41
C LEU A 391 -41.56 -19.68 -21.87
N ASN A 392 -40.41 -20.17 -22.33
CA ASN A 392 -40.14 -20.46 -23.74
C ASN A 392 -39.06 -21.55 -23.93
N ARG A 393 -39.52 -22.78 -24.15
CA ARG A 393 -38.65 -23.95 -24.33
C ARG A 393 -37.68 -23.83 -25.51
N ALA A 394 -38.07 -23.21 -26.63
CA ALA A 394 -37.20 -23.10 -27.79
C ALA A 394 -36.00 -22.17 -27.51
N GLU A 395 -36.25 -21.05 -26.84
CA GLU A 395 -35.18 -20.12 -26.41
C GLU A 395 -34.29 -20.74 -25.34
N TYR A 396 -34.87 -21.55 -24.44
CA TYR A 396 -34.10 -22.33 -23.47
C TYR A 396 -33.09 -23.25 -24.18
N GLU A 397 -33.57 -24.09 -25.12
CA GLU A 397 -32.74 -25.05 -25.84
C GLU A 397 -31.66 -24.35 -26.71
N SER A 398 -31.95 -23.15 -27.20
CA SER A 398 -30.98 -22.32 -27.92
C SER A 398 -29.91 -21.75 -26.98
N LEU A 399 -30.33 -21.16 -25.86
CA LEU A 399 -29.44 -20.54 -24.89
C LEU A 399 -28.56 -21.56 -24.16
N GLU A 400 -29.09 -22.74 -23.84
CA GLU A 400 -28.35 -23.83 -23.21
C GLU A 400 -27.11 -24.22 -24.05
N LYS A 401 -27.29 -24.34 -25.37
CA LYS A 401 -26.20 -24.61 -26.32
C LYS A 401 -25.21 -23.45 -26.42
N GLU A 402 -25.69 -22.21 -26.40
CA GLU A 402 -24.83 -21.02 -26.41
C GLU A 402 -23.96 -20.92 -25.14
N LEU A 403 -24.50 -21.34 -24.00
CA LEU A 403 -23.80 -21.36 -22.72
C LEU A 403 -22.85 -22.57 -22.58
N GLY A 404 -23.03 -23.60 -23.40
CA GLY A 404 -22.17 -24.78 -23.45
C GLY A 404 -22.49 -25.82 -22.37
N TYR A 405 -23.76 -25.94 -21.99
CA TYR A 405 -24.26 -26.95 -21.06
C TYR A 405 -24.62 -28.27 -21.75
#